data_AF-A0A7K4FPL8-F1
#
_entry.id   AF-A0A7K4FPL8-F1
#
_cell.length_a   1.000
_cell.length_b   1.000
_cell.length_c   1.000
_cell.angle_alpha   90.00
_cell.angle_beta   90.00
_cell.angle_gamma   90.00
#
_symmetry.space_group_name_H-M   'P 1'
#
loop_
_entity.id
_entity.type
_entity.pdbx_description
1 polymer ?
#
loop_
_entity_poly.entity_id
_entity_poly.type
_entity_poly.pdbx_seq_one_letter_code
_entity_poly.pdbx_strand_id
1 'polypeptide(L)'
;MKSFKVKVNSEVLKWSTQTMNIPEDKILKSVKINKNILDKWLYKEGRPTYVQLQTFSKLSGMSPLIFLSDKIPEEKPGKIFRNYGDNNKKSYKTLKTIKRIEFLQNIAGELYDNLNRNKETDIEEYTVKYKPEELAV
;
A
#
# COMPACT_ATOMS: atom_id res chain seq x y z
N MET A 1 -7.15 -26.70 5.05
CA MET A 1 -8.32 -25.91 4.58
C MET A 1 -8.62 -26.26 3.14
N LYS A 2 -9.86 -26.62 2.80
CA LYS A 2 -10.31 -26.73 1.40
C LYS A 2 -10.16 -25.35 0.74
N SER A 3 -9.35 -25.24 -0.32
CA SER A 3 -9.22 -23.99 -1.06
C SER A 3 -10.39 -23.85 -2.03
N PHE A 4 -11.33 -22.95 -1.76
CA PHE A 4 -12.38 -22.61 -2.72
C PHE A 4 -11.90 -21.46 -3.62
N LYS A 5 -12.29 -21.53 -4.89
CA LYS A 5 -12.03 -20.49 -5.89
C LYS A 5 -13.04 -19.36 -5.70
N VAL A 6 -12.57 -18.13 -5.78
CA VAL A 6 -13.38 -16.93 -5.54
C VAL A 6 -13.39 -16.09 -6.80
N LYS A 7 -14.55 -15.52 -7.15
CA LYS A 7 -14.62 -14.50 -8.19
C LYS A 7 -14.03 -13.21 -7.64
N VAL A 8 -13.16 -12.57 -8.40
CA VAL A 8 -12.50 -11.31 -8.03
C VAL A 8 -12.63 -10.33 -9.18
N ASN A 9 -12.74 -9.04 -8.84
CA ASN A 9 -12.63 -7.98 -9.84
C ASN A 9 -11.16 -7.79 -10.23
N SER A 10 -10.84 -7.97 -11.52
CA SER A 10 -9.50 -7.80 -12.08
C SER A 10 -9.00 -6.37 -11.97
N GLU A 11 -9.89 -5.37 -12.02
CA GLU A 11 -9.54 -3.96 -11.86
C GLU A 11 -9.02 -3.66 -10.45
N VAL A 12 -9.62 -4.25 -9.42
CA VAL A 12 -9.17 -4.11 -8.03
C VAL A 12 -7.80 -4.75 -7.83
N LEU A 13 -7.59 -5.94 -8.39
CA LEU A 13 -6.29 -6.61 -8.37
C LEU A 13 -5.22 -5.78 -9.09
N LYS A 14 -5.51 -5.29 -10.29
CA LYS A 14 -4.59 -4.43 -11.07
C LYS A 14 -4.29 -3.11 -10.38
N TRP A 15 -5.30 -2.47 -9.81
CA TRP A 15 -5.11 -1.26 -9.02
C TRP A 15 -4.18 -1.50 -7.84
N SER A 16 -4.33 -2.63 -7.13
CA SER A 16 -3.50 -2.93 -5.97
C SER A 16 -2.03 -3.20 -6.32
N THR A 17 -1.74 -3.86 -7.45
CA THR A 17 -0.36 -4.09 -7.92
C THR A 17 0.31 -2.80 -8.32
N GLN A 18 -0.41 -1.93 -9.03
CA GLN A 18 0.07 -0.63 -9.47
C GLN A 18 0.31 0.32 -8.29
N THR A 19 -0.63 0.36 -7.36
CA THR A 19 -0.55 1.20 -6.15
C THR A 19 0.65 0.84 -5.29
N MET A 20 0.93 -0.45 -5.14
CA MET A 20 2.04 -0.95 -4.33
C MET A 20 3.34 -1.17 -5.13
N ASN A 21 3.32 -0.84 -6.43
CA ASN A 21 4.40 -1.07 -7.38
C ASN A 21 5.04 -2.47 -7.24
N ILE A 22 4.19 -3.50 -7.12
CA ILE A 22 4.64 -4.87 -6.83
C ILE A 22 5.25 -5.48 -8.10
N PRO A 23 6.51 -5.94 -8.08
CA PRO A 23 7.09 -6.61 -9.23
C PRO A 23 6.35 -7.91 -9.57
N GLU A 24 6.05 -8.15 -10.85
CA GLU A 24 5.35 -9.35 -11.31
C GLU A 24 6.05 -10.64 -10.86
N ASP A 25 7.38 -10.71 -10.99
CA ASP A 25 8.18 -11.86 -10.59
C ASP A 25 7.98 -12.24 -9.12
N LYS A 26 7.75 -11.21 -8.28
CA LYS A 26 7.51 -11.40 -6.85
C LYS A 26 6.13 -12.02 -6.60
N ILE A 27 5.13 -11.62 -7.37
CA ILE A 27 3.79 -12.20 -7.33
C ILE A 27 3.86 -13.67 -7.77
N LEU A 28 4.48 -13.94 -8.92
CA LEU A 28 4.61 -15.30 -9.47
C LEU A 28 5.30 -16.25 -8.48
N LYS A 29 6.42 -15.82 -7.88
CA LYS A 29 7.17 -16.61 -6.89
C LYS A 29 6.40 -16.81 -5.59
N SER A 30 5.75 -15.77 -5.07
CA SER A 30 5.11 -15.83 -3.74
C SER A 30 3.78 -16.60 -3.80
N VAL A 31 2.98 -16.36 -4.84
CA VAL A 31 1.66 -16.99 -5.03
C VAL A 31 1.78 -18.36 -5.70
N LYS A 32 2.98 -18.71 -6.21
CA LYS A 32 3.30 -19.97 -6.91
C LYS A 32 2.39 -20.20 -8.12
N ILE A 33 2.31 -19.19 -8.98
CA ILE A 33 1.54 -19.21 -10.23
C ILE A 33 2.44 -18.87 -11.41
N ASN A 34 2.00 -19.22 -12.62
CA ASN A 34 2.68 -18.83 -13.85
C ASN A 34 2.12 -17.50 -14.41
N LYS A 35 2.83 -16.92 -15.38
CA LYS A 35 2.46 -15.64 -15.99
C LYS A 35 1.07 -15.66 -16.62
N ASN A 36 0.72 -16.73 -17.33
CA ASN A 36 -0.60 -16.89 -17.93
C ASN A 36 -1.75 -16.83 -16.91
N ILE A 37 -1.56 -17.38 -15.70
CA ILE A 37 -2.56 -17.30 -14.63
C ILE A 37 -2.63 -15.88 -14.07
N LEU A 38 -1.48 -15.23 -13.86
CA LEU A 38 -1.44 -13.84 -13.38
C LEU A 38 -2.12 -12.89 -14.38
N ASP A 39 -1.86 -13.05 -15.68
CA ASP A 39 -2.48 -12.23 -16.73
C ASP A 39 -4.00 -12.43 -16.77
N LYS A 40 -4.47 -13.67 -16.54
CA LYS A 40 -5.92 -13.93 -16.41
C LYS A 40 -6.52 -13.20 -15.21
N TRP A 41 -5.80 -13.03 -14.12
CA TRP A 41 -6.29 -12.33 -12.94
C TRP A 41 -6.29 -10.81 -13.12
N LEU A 42 -5.29 -10.26 -13.80
CA LEU A 42 -5.11 -8.81 -13.95
C LEU A 42 -5.91 -8.21 -15.11
N TYR A 43 -6.20 -8.99 -16.15
CA TYR A 43 -6.75 -8.46 -17.41
C TYR A 43 -7.99 -9.21 -17.92
N LYS A 44 -8.38 -10.32 -17.30
CA LYS A 44 -9.55 -11.14 -17.70
C LYS A 44 -10.34 -11.55 -16.44
N GLU A 45 -11.29 -12.48 -16.59
CA GLU A 45 -11.93 -13.12 -15.43
C GLU A 45 -11.05 -14.25 -14.87
N GLY A 46 -10.36 -13.94 -13.77
CA GLY A 46 -9.63 -14.90 -12.95
C GLY A 46 -10.47 -15.43 -11.79
N ARG A 47 -10.20 -16.66 -11.36
CA ARG A 47 -10.76 -17.24 -10.12
C ARG A 47 -9.65 -17.76 -9.20
N PRO A 48 -8.88 -16.87 -8.54
CA PRO A 48 -7.89 -17.26 -7.54
C PRO A 48 -8.56 -18.00 -6.38
N THR A 49 -7.79 -18.82 -5.67
CA THR A 49 -8.24 -19.35 -4.38
C THR A 49 -8.11 -18.31 -3.28
N TYR A 50 -8.91 -18.43 -2.24
CA TYR A 50 -8.81 -17.53 -1.09
C TYR A 50 -7.40 -17.53 -0.46
N VAL A 51 -6.71 -18.68 -0.47
CA VAL A 51 -5.32 -18.80 0.02
C VAL A 51 -4.34 -17.99 -0.85
N GLN A 52 -4.55 -17.97 -2.17
CA GLN A 52 -3.77 -17.15 -3.07
C GLN A 52 -4.02 -15.66 -2.82
N LEU A 53 -5.26 -15.26 -2.58
CA LEU A 53 -5.62 -13.88 -2.21
C LEU A 53 -5.03 -13.46 -0.87
N GLN A 54 -4.99 -14.34 0.13
CA GLN A 54 -4.30 -14.07 1.39
C GLN A 54 -2.80 -13.84 1.20
N THR A 55 -2.17 -14.62 0.32
CA THR A 55 -0.74 -14.44 -0.01
C THR A 55 -0.51 -13.10 -0.71
N PHE A 56 -1.42 -12.75 -1.62
CA PHE A 56 -1.40 -11.49 -2.33
C PHE A 56 -1.66 -10.28 -1.41
N SER A 57 -2.55 -10.42 -0.45
CA SER A 57 -2.80 -9.45 0.64
C SER A 57 -1.53 -9.15 1.42
N LYS A 58 -0.77 -10.18 1.81
CA LYS A 58 0.51 -10.01 2.53
C LYS A 58 1.57 -9.28 1.70
N LEU A 59 1.54 -9.42 0.37
CA LEU A 59 2.43 -8.68 -0.53
C LEU A 59 2.02 -7.21 -0.64
N SER A 60 0.75 -6.94 -0.90
CA SER A 60 0.21 -5.59 -1.05
C SER A 60 0.08 -4.81 0.27
N GLY A 61 0.13 -5.51 1.41
CA GLY A 61 -0.18 -4.91 2.71
C GLY A 61 -1.61 -4.36 2.74
N MET A 62 -2.53 -5.04 2.08
CA MET A 62 -3.96 -4.71 2.05
C MET A 62 -4.76 -5.87 2.63
N SER A 63 -5.94 -5.61 3.18
CA SER A 63 -6.84 -6.68 3.64
C SER A 63 -7.22 -7.60 2.47
N PRO A 64 -7.28 -8.94 2.66
CA PRO A 64 -7.72 -9.85 1.60
C PRO A 64 -9.18 -9.60 1.17
N LEU A 65 -9.99 -8.98 2.03
CA LEU A 65 -11.37 -8.60 1.72
C LEU A 65 -11.46 -7.53 0.64
N ILE A 66 -10.41 -6.73 0.45
CA ILE A 66 -10.38 -5.71 -0.60
C ILE A 66 -10.55 -6.34 -1.99
N PHE A 67 -10.00 -7.55 -2.20
CA PHE A 67 -10.07 -8.25 -3.48
C PHE A 67 -11.44 -8.88 -3.74
N LEU A 68 -12.30 -8.92 -2.74
CA LEU A 68 -13.69 -9.36 -2.84
C LEU A 68 -14.65 -8.19 -3.10
N SER A 69 -14.13 -6.97 -3.18
CA SER A 69 -14.92 -5.78 -3.47
C SER A 69 -15.24 -5.70 -4.96
N ASP A 70 -16.46 -5.27 -5.27
CA ASP A 70 -16.90 -5.11 -6.66
C ASP A 70 -16.30 -3.87 -7.33
N LYS A 71 -15.88 -2.87 -6.55
CA LYS A 71 -15.27 -1.63 -7.05
C LYS A 71 -13.93 -1.36 -6.37
N ILE A 72 -13.09 -0.58 -7.06
CA ILE A 72 -11.86 -0.04 -6.48
C ILE A 72 -12.26 0.85 -5.29
N PRO A 73 -11.62 0.69 -4.12
CA PRO A 73 -11.85 1.55 -2.96
C PRO A 73 -11.61 3.02 -3.30
N GLU A 74 -12.48 3.90 -2.83
CA GLU A 74 -12.36 5.36 -3.03
C GLU A 74 -11.15 5.93 -2.28
N GLU A 75 -10.86 5.39 -1.10
CA GLU A 75 -9.66 5.73 -0.34
C GLU A 75 -8.41 5.10 -0.96
N LYS A 76 -7.57 5.95 -1.58
CA LYS A 76 -6.22 5.55 -1.96
C LYS A 76 -5.40 5.35 -0.67
N PRO A 77 -4.69 4.23 -0.51
CA PRO A 77 -3.83 4.04 0.66
C PRO A 77 -2.78 5.16 0.72
N GLY A 78 -2.82 5.94 1.80
CA GLY A 78 -1.76 6.82 2.30
C GLY A 78 -1.11 7.77 1.27
N LYS A 79 -1.77 8.89 0.94
CA LYS A 79 -1.08 10.06 0.33
C LYS A 79 -0.37 10.88 1.40
N ILE A 80 0.61 10.33 2.14
CA ILE A 80 1.23 11.10 3.24
C ILE A 80 2.73 10.87 3.37
N PHE A 81 3.47 11.01 2.27
CA PHE A 81 4.85 11.48 2.38
C PHE A 81 5.11 12.34 1.16
N ARG A 82 5.22 13.66 1.40
CA ARG A 82 5.68 14.77 0.55
C ARG A 82 5.66 14.45 -0.94
N ASN A 83 4.89 15.20 -1.73
CA ASN A 83 4.95 15.18 -3.19
C ASN A 83 6.41 15.39 -3.65
N TYR A 84 7.17 14.30 -3.76
CA TYR A 84 8.34 14.24 -4.60
C TYR A 84 7.79 14.31 -6.02
N GLY A 85 8.28 15.27 -6.80
CA GLY A 85 7.74 15.65 -8.11
C GLY A 85 7.36 14.45 -8.99
N ASP A 86 6.38 14.68 -9.87
CA ASP A 86 5.53 13.72 -10.60
C ASP A 86 6.19 12.48 -11.24
N ASN A 87 7.52 12.38 -11.26
CA ASN A 87 8.26 11.39 -12.04
C ASN A 87 8.83 10.21 -11.23
N ASN A 88 8.83 10.23 -9.89
CA ASN A 88 9.49 9.18 -9.10
C ASN A 88 8.51 8.18 -8.46
N LYS A 89 8.15 7.13 -9.20
CA LYS A 89 7.44 5.96 -8.65
C LYS A 89 8.25 5.35 -7.50
N LYS A 90 7.67 5.35 -6.29
CA LYS A 90 8.29 4.73 -5.10
C LYS A 90 8.48 3.23 -5.32
N SER A 91 9.62 2.68 -4.88
CA SER A 91 9.86 1.24 -4.95
C SER A 91 8.87 0.48 -4.05
N TYR A 92 8.57 -0.77 -4.38
CA TYR A 92 7.78 -1.68 -3.52
C TYR A 92 8.26 -1.68 -2.06
N LYS A 93 9.58 -1.72 -1.84
CA LYS A 93 10.17 -1.75 -0.49
C LYS A 93 9.87 -0.45 0.24
N THR A 94 10.05 0.70 -0.44
CA THR A 94 9.74 2.03 0.10
C THR A 94 8.29 2.15 0.51
N LEU A 95 7.35 1.74 -0.36
CA LEU A 95 5.91 1.78 -0.08
C LEU A 95 5.52 0.91 1.12
N LYS A 96 6.12 -0.28 1.22
CA LYS A 96 5.89 -1.17 2.37
C LYS A 96 6.42 -0.58 3.68
N THR A 97 7.58 0.08 3.64
CA THR A 97 8.14 0.78 4.81
C THR A 97 7.23 1.94 5.23
N ILE A 98 6.75 2.74 4.28
CA ILE A 98 5.82 3.85 4.55
C ILE A 98 4.57 3.34 5.29
N LYS A 99 3.89 2.32 4.76
CA LYS A 99 2.72 1.72 5.43
C LYS A 99 3.02 1.24 6.85
N ARG A 100 4.22 0.69 7.08
CA ARG A 100 4.63 0.26 8.42
C ARG A 100 4.82 1.45 9.35
N ILE A 101 5.41 2.55 8.88
CA ILE A 101 5.55 3.78 9.65
C ILE A 101 4.16 4.34 10.00
N GLU A 102 3.23 4.40 9.04
CA GLU A 102 1.84 4.85 9.27
C GLU A 102 1.15 4.01 10.35
N PHE A 103 1.27 2.69 10.27
CA PHE A 103 0.73 1.78 11.28
C PHE A 103 1.30 2.07 12.68
N LEU A 104 2.62 2.29 12.78
CA LEU A 104 3.27 2.64 14.04
C LEU A 104 2.86 4.02 14.56
N GLN A 105 2.66 5.00 13.67
CA GLN A 105 2.17 6.33 14.04
C GLN A 105 0.75 6.26 14.61
N ASN A 106 -0.12 5.40 14.04
CA ASN A 106 -1.46 5.16 14.57
C ASN A 106 -1.39 4.53 15.96
N ILE A 107 -0.59 3.47 16.15
CA ILE A 107 -0.39 2.84 17.46
C ILE A 107 0.15 3.84 18.48
N ALA A 108 1.13 4.66 18.09
CA ALA A 108 1.67 5.69 18.97
C ALA A 108 0.57 6.68 19.36
N GLY A 109 -0.29 7.08 18.41
CA GLY A 109 -1.45 7.92 18.70
C GLY A 109 -2.39 7.31 19.74
N GLU A 110 -2.79 6.06 19.54
CA GLU A 110 -3.61 5.33 20.51
C GLU A 110 -2.94 5.27 21.90
N LEU A 111 -1.62 5.07 21.95
CA LEU A 111 -0.87 5.08 23.21
C LEU A 111 -0.90 6.45 23.90
N TYR A 112 -0.69 7.54 23.16
CA TYR A 112 -0.76 8.90 23.71
C TYR A 112 -2.14 9.21 24.28
N ASP A 113 -3.19 8.86 23.53
CA ASP A 113 -4.59 9.04 23.94
C ASP A 113 -4.86 8.25 25.24
N ASN A 114 -4.41 7.00 25.32
CA ASN A 114 -4.55 6.14 26.50
C ASN A 114 -3.77 6.66 27.73
N LEU A 115 -2.64 7.32 27.52
CA LEU A 115 -1.84 7.93 28.59
C LEU A 115 -2.33 9.33 28.98
N ASN A 116 -3.37 9.84 28.32
CA ASN A 116 -3.88 11.19 28.48
C ASN A 116 -2.78 12.25 28.32
N ARG A 117 -1.82 11.98 27.42
CA ARG A 117 -0.70 12.87 27.09
C ARG A 117 -0.94 13.51 25.74
N ASN A 118 -0.68 14.81 25.65
CA ASN A 118 -0.66 15.48 24.35
C ASN A 118 0.48 14.90 23.50
N LYS A 119 0.23 14.69 22.21
CA LYS A 119 1.29 14.43 21.23
C LYS A 119 2.19 15.67 21.16
N GLU A 120 3.27 15.69 21.94
CA GLU A 120 4.35 16.63 21.70
C GLU A 120 4.99 16.27 20.37
N THR A 121 4.64 17.03 19.33
CA THR A 121 5.36 17.02 18.07
C THR A 121 6.44 18.06 18.20
N ASP A 122 7.67 17.60 18.43
CA ASP A 122 8.88 18.43 18.50
C ASP A 122 9.31 18.85 17.09
N ILE A 123 8.34 19.35 16.31
CA ILE A 123 8.55 19.89 14.97
C ILE A 123 8.16 21.35 15.08
N GLU A 124 9.16 22.20 15.29
CA GLU A 124 8.98 23.65 15.16
C GLU A 124 8.41 23.95 13.76
N GLU A 125 7.18 24.49 13.71
CA GLU A 125 6.58 24.96 12.47
C GLU A 125 7.32 26.20 11.98
N TYR A 126 8.39 26.01 11.21
CA TYR A 126 9.00 27.10 10.47
C TYR A 126 8.10 27.46 9.29
N THR A 127 7.35 28.55 9.42
CA THR A 127 6.74 29.21 8.27
C THR A 127 7.88 29.82 7.46
N VAL A 128 8.24 29.18 6.34
CA VAL A 128 9.28 29.68 5.42
C VAL A 128 8.75 30.96 4.75
N LYS A 129 8.88 32.09 5.46
CA LYS A 129 9.02 33.42 4.86
C LYS A 129 10.51 33.64 4.58
N TYR A 130 11.18 32.65 3.97
CA TYR A 130 12.64 32.58 3.93
C TYR A 130 13.14 32.71 2.50
N LYS A 131 13.89 33.79 2.24
CA LYS A 131 14.63 34.01 1.01
C LYS A 131 15.85 33.08 1.00
N PRO A 132 15.99 32.20 0.01
CA PRO A 132 17.08 31.22 -0.05
C PRO A 132 18.49 31.82 -0.27
N GLU A 133 18.57 33.13 -0.52
CA GLU A 133 19.82 33.86 -0.79
C GLU A 133 20.70 34.05 0.46
N GLU A 134 20.14 33.99 1.66
CA GLU A 134 20.84 34.31 2.92
C GLU A 134 21.59 33.12 3.55
N LEU A 135 21.43 31.91 3.02
CA LEU A 135 22.02 30.68 3.59
C LEU A 135 23.32 30.23 2.90
N ALA A 136 23.83 30.99 1.93
CA ALA A 136 25.11 30.73 1.28
C ALA A 136 26.18 31.70 1.81
N VAL A 137 26.71 31.42 3.00
CA VAL A 137 28.00 31.93 3.48
C VAL A 137 28.81 30.79 4.06
#